data_AF-A0A7H0I877-F1
#
_entry.id   AF-A0A7H0I877-F1
#
_cell.length_a   1.000
_cell.length_b   1.000
_cell.length_c   1.000
_cell.angle_alpha   90.00
_cell.angle_beta   90.00
_cell.angle_gamma   90.00
#
_symmetry.space_group_name_H-M   'P 1'
#
loop_
_entity.id
_entity.type
_entity.pdbx_description
1 polymer ?
#
loop_
_entity_poly.entity_id
_entity_poly.type
_entity_poly.pdbx_seq_one_letter_code
_entity_poly.pdbx_strand_id
1 'polypeptide(L)'
;MKVEIQPDVHETAARLGADVPYALRALVGQLVDDPDRGRPSGLPGILDVAVDGSMFDDCPDLSVGYIREPDRIEIRFLRAAVGATTGPPQEQREEERPRPADPVADALTVREVADAWGRVTAWLRRHAPDSYAALRPGASAAALAALEDTLAVPIPLALRTLWTLTAGDDGAGGRGCLPGNAALMDLDAVAACHRRKSDAQAHQDARAEDERVTIWEPTRIPVVSLGPADTTSGLYLDTTTGFLGHWSRYREVPGEEELDTLVTYLEEMADMLESPALAGRDQPGLIGGTLVWLSSIDPARETGWRPATG
;
A
#
# COMPACT_ATOMS: atom_id res chain seq x y z
N MET A 1 22.80 -0.10 1.02
CA MET A 1 22.61 0.08 2.47
C MET A 1 21.19 -0.30 2.79
N LYS A 2 20.93 -1.27 3.66
CA LYS A 2 19.57 -1.65 4.07
C LYS A 2 19.16 -0.82 5.28
N VAL A 3 17.94 -0.29 5.34
CA VAL A 3 17.44 0.39 6.54
C VAL A 3 16.32 -0.44 7.13
N GLU A 4 16.42 -0.78 8.41
CA GLU A 4 15.44 -1.56 9.16
C GLU A 4 14.83 -0.66 10.24
N ILE A 5 13.52 -0.63 10.34
CA ILE A 5 12.79 0.08 11.39
C ILE A 5 12.29 -0.96 12.40
N GLN A 6 12.56 -0.76 13.70
CA GLN A 6 12.02 -1.68 14.70
C GLN A 6 10.48 -1.55 14.82
N PRO A 7 9.75 -2.65 15.08
CA PRO A 7 8.28 -2.62 15.14
C PRO A 7 7.68 -1.63 16.15
N ASP A 8 8.35 -1.45 17.30
CA ASP A 8 7.97 -0.49 18.34
C ASP A 8 8.11 0.98 17.89
N VAL A 9 8.99 1.24 16.92
CA VAL A 9 9.14 2.55 16.28
C VAL A 9 7.95 2.84 15.37
N HIS A 10 7.44 1.86 14.64
CA HIS A 10 6.23 2.02 13.82
C HIS A 10 5.00 2.34 14.69
N GLU A 11 4.81 1.59 15.78
CA GLU A 11 3.72 1.84 16.73
C GLU A 11 3.85 3.24 17.35
N THR A 12 5.08 3.66 17.67
CA THR A 12 5.34 4.99 18.21
C THR A 12 5.11 6.08 17.17
N ALA A 13 5.44 5.85 15.90
CA ALA A 13 5.17 6.79 14.81
C ALA A 13 3.67 7.05 14.66
N ALA A 14 2.87 5.98 14.59
CA ALA A 14 1.41 6.08 14.48
C ALA A 14 0.75 6.84 15.65
N ARG A 15 1.36 6.79 16.85
CA ARG A 15 0.86 7.53 18.02
C ARG A 15 1.24 9.02 18.04
N LEU A 16 2.26 9.42 17.30
CA LEU A 16 2.82 10.77 17.37
C LEU A 16 2.19 11.75 16.38
N GLY A 17 1.52 11.26 15.34
CA GLY A 17 0.83 12.09 14.35
C GLY A 17 0.58 11.32 13.06
N ALA A 18 -0.44 11.72 12.29
CA ALA A 18 -0.83 11.00 11.08
C ALA A 18 0.28 10.97 10.01
N ASP A 19 1.08 12.05 9.89
CA ASP A 19 2.18 12.13 8.91
C ASP A 19 3.55 11.70 9.47
N VAL A 20 3.63 11.29 10.74
CA VAL A 20 4.89 10.84 11.35
C VAL A 20 5.45 9.57 10.68
N PRO A 21 4.64 8.57 10.30
CA PRO A 21 5.12 7.45 9.48
C PRO A 21 5.69 7.89 8.12
N TYR A 22 5.10 8.91 7.50
CA TYR A 22 5.59 9.47 6.23
C TYR A 22 6.93 10.18 6.42
N ALA A 23 7.05 11.02 7.44
CA ALA A 23 8.31 11.67 7.82
C ALA A 23 9.42 10.64 8.11
N LEU A 24 9.07 9.50 8.73
CA LEU A 24 10.00 8.40 8.99
C LEU A 24 10.44 7.69 7.70
N ARG A 25 9.52 7.45 6.75
CA ARG A 25 9.86 6.85 5.44
C ARG A 25 10.72 7.79 4.59
N ALA A 26 10.42 9.09 4.59
CA ALA A 26 11.27 10.10 3.93
C ALA A 26 12.68 10.11 4.52
N LEU A 27 12.80 9.99 5.85
CA LEU A 27 14.09 9.86 6.52
C LEU A 27 14.83 8.57 6.13
N VAL A 28 14.13 7.43 5.99
CA VAL A 28 14.75 6.18 5.50
C VAL A 28 15.40 6.38 4.14
N GLY A 29 14.72 7.02 3.20
CA GLY A 29 15.29 7.36 1.88
C GLY A 29 16.56 8.20 2.01
N GLN A 30 16.53 9.21 2.88
CA GLN A 30 17.69 10.07 3.14
C GLN A 30 18.87 9.30 3.77
N LEU A 31 18.61 8.33 4.64
CA LEU A 31 19.65 7.52 5.29
C LEU A 31 20.26 6.46 4.36
N VAL A 32 19.54 6.02 3.32
CA VAL A 32 20.10 5.19 2.25
C VAL A 32 21.14 5.97 1.44
N ASP A 33 20.83 7.24 1.14
CA ASP A 33 21.69 8.12 0.33
C ASP A 33 22.85 8.73 1.14
N ASP A 34 22.59 9.10 2.40
CA ASP A 34 23.58 9.67 3.33
C ASP A 34 23.50 8.99 4.73
N PRO A 35 24.20 7.85 4.92
CA PRO A 35 24.23 7.12 6.19
C PRO A 35 24.82 7.90 7.37
N ASP A 36 25.58 8.96 7.08
CA ASP A 36 26.38 9.74 8.05
C ASP A 36 25.68 11.05 8.48
N ARG A 37 24.41 11.22 8.11
CA ARG A 37 23.60 12.41 8.37
C ARG A 37 23.37 12.71 9.87
N GLY A 38 23.35 11.67 10.71
CA GLY A 38 23.08 11.79 12.15
C GLY A 38 24.27 12.27 12.98
N ARG A 39 23.97 12.84 14.16
CA ARG A 39 24.96 13.29 15.16
C ARG A 39 24.99 12.32 16.34
N PRO A 40 26.11 12.13 17.05
CA PRO A 40 26.13 11.25 18.22
C PRO A 40 25.11 11.65 19.29
N SER A 41 24.23 10.71 19.66
CA SER A 41 23.07 10.90 20.57
C SER A 41 23.42 10.93 22.07
N GLY A 42 24.69 10.73 22.42
CA GLY A 42 25.14 10.48 23.80
C GLY A 42 24.93 9.04 24.28
N LEU A 43 24.18 8.21 23.52
CA LEU A 43 24.11 6.76 23.73
C LEU A 43 25.21 6.05 22.92
N PRO A 44 25.87 5.01 23.48
CA PRO A 44 26.94 4.31 22.78
C PRO A 44 26.49 3.72 21.44
N GLY A 45 27.12 4.17 20.35
CA GLY A 45 26.86 3.63 19.00
C GLY A 45 25.58 4.10 18.32
N ILE A 46 24.85 5.06 18.90
CA ILE A 46 23.60 5.59 18.33
C ILE A 46 23.80 7.01 17.80
N LEU A 47 23.36 7.24 16.58
CA LEU A 47 23.28 8.54 15.91
C LEU A 47 21.84 9.05 15.98
N ASP A 48 21.67 10.35 16.24
CA ASP A 48 20.40 11.07 16.22
C ASP A 48 20.30 11.94 14.98
N VAL A 49 19.14 11.92 14.34
CA VAL A 49 18.78 12.83 13.25
C VAL A 49 17.46 13.50 13.58
N ALA A 50 17.42 14.82 13.41
CA ALA A 50 16.23 15.61 13.61
C ALA A 50 15.45 15.69 12.30
N VAL A 51 14.13 15.50 12.37
CA VAL A 51 13.20 15.76 11.28
C VAL A 51 12.36 16.97 11.67
N ASP A 52 12.38 17.98 10.80
CA ASP A 52 11.56 19.17 10.95
C ASP A 52 10.11 18.81 10.63
N GLY A 53 9.25 18.83 11.64
CA GLY A 53 7.85 18.44 11.53
C GLY A 53 7.05 19.43 10.70
N SER A 54 7.52 20.68 10.55
CA SER A 54 6.81 21.71 9.76
C SER A 54 6.76 21.42 8.25
N MET A 55 7.51 20.43 7.77
CA MET A 55 7.44 19.96 6.39
C MET A 55 6.28 19.00 6.12
N PHE A 56 5.56 18.56 7.15
CA PHE A 56 4.50 17.56 7.06
C PHE A 56 3.29 18.01 7.91
N ASP A 57 2.07 17.71 7.47
CA ASP A 57 0.86 18.14 8.20
C ASP A 57 0.61 17.20 9.39
N ASP A 58 0.30 17.72 10.59
CA ASP A 58 0.15 16.87 11.79
C ASP A 58 1.41 16.05 12.17
N CYS A 59 2.61 16.53 11.81
CA CYS A 59 3.88 15.95 12.26
C CYS A 59 4.56 16.89 13.26
N PRO A 60 4.79 16.48 14.52
CA PRO A 60 5.68 17.22 15.41
C PRO A 60 7.13 17.13 14.90
N ASP A 61 7.99 18.02 15.38
CA ASP A 61 9.44 17.82 15.21
C ASP A 61 9.83 16.46 15.80
N LEU A 62 10.64 15.68 15.07
CA LEU A 62 11.02 14.34 15.48
C LEU A 62 12.52 14.26 15.76
N SER A 63 12.88 13.45 16.75
CA SER A 63 14.22 12.97 16.98
C SER A 63 14.24 11.46 16.75
N VAL A 64 15.02 11.02 15.76
CA VAL A 64 15.15 9.62 15.37
C VAL A 64 16.54 9.12 15.71
N GLY A 65 16.61 8.08 16.54
CA GLY A 65 17.86 7.42 16.91
C GLY A 65 18.08 6.15 16.09
N TYR A 66 19.26 6.02 15.49
CA TYR A 66 19.63 4.86 14.67
C TYR A 66 21.05 4.36 14.93
N ILE A 67 21.28 3.08 14.68
CA ILE A 67 22.60 2.45 14.67
C ILE A 67 23.01 2.25 13.21
N ARG A 68 24.27 2.57 12.91
CA ARG A 68 24.87 2.29 11.61
C ARG A 68 25.86 1.14 11.73
N GLU A 69 25.61 0.10 10.95
CA GLU A 69 26.54 -1.00 10.67
C GLU A 69 27.04 -0.90 9.22
N PRO A 70 28.10 -1.65 8.83
CA PRO A 70 28.71 -1.51 7.50
C PRO A 70 27.77 -1.75 6.31
N ASP A 71 26.74 -2.58 6.49
CA ASP A 71 25.79 -3.00 5.45
C ASP A 71 24.33 -2.63 5.76
N ARG A 72 24.03 -2.21 7.00
CA ARG A 72 22.67 -1.84 7.43
C ARG A 72 22.62 -0.66 8.39
N ILE A 73 21.46 -0.01 8.42
CA ILE A 73 21.06 1.00 9.38
C ILE A 73 19.83 0.46 10.11
N GLU A 74 19.80 0.57 11.43
CA GLU A 74 18.68 0.13 12.25
C GLU A 74 18.14 1.31 13.05
N ILE A 75 16.91 1.72 12.78
CA ILE A 75 16.21 2.77 13.53
C ILE A 75 15.67 2.14 14.82
N ARG A 76 16.14 2.67 15.96
CA ARG A 76 15.92 2.10 17.30
C ARG A 76 14.87 2.84 18.11
N PHE A 77 14.71 4.13 17.90
CA PHE A 77 13.69 4.89 18.60
C PHE A 77 13.29 6.14 17.82
N LEU A 78 12.05 6.56 18.07
CA LEU A 78 11.46 7.78 17.58
C LEU A 78 10.85 8.53 18.76
N ARG A 79 11.08 9.84 18.83
CA ARG A 79 10.51 10.70 19.87
C ARG A 79 10.11 12.03 19.26
N ALA A 80 9.00 12.60 19.69
CA ALA A 80 8.74 14.00 19.45
C ALA A 80 9.80 14.85 20.17
N ALA A 81 10.42 15.79 19.45
CA ALA A 81 11.34 16.74 20.01
C ALA A 81 10.55 17.69 20.93
N VAL A 82 10.92 17.74 22.21
CA VAL A 82 10.19 18.52 23.21
C VAL A 82 10.44 20.01 22.98
N GLY A 83 9.49 20.66 22.30
CA GLY A 83 9.28 22.11 22.30
C GLY A 83 7.89 22.43 22.84
N ALA A 84 7.81 22.76 24.13
CA ALA A 84 6.67 23.32 24.91
C ALA A 84 5.25 23.15 24.32
N THR A 85 4.34 22.40 24.93
CA THR A 85 3.61 22.83 26.14
C THR A 85 2.92 21.64 26.82
N THR A 86 2.93 21.67 28.15
CA THR A 86 2.54 20.65 29.12
C THR A 86 1.03 20.41 29.27
N GLY A 87 0.66 19.13 29.42
CA GLY A 87 -0.53 18.66 30.14
C GLY A 87 -0.34 17.19 30.54
N PRO A 88 -0.57 16.78 31.81
CA PRO A 88 -0.21 15.44 32.28
C PRO A 88 -1.15 14.35 31.73
N PRO A 89 -0.71 13.08 31.69
CA PRO A 89 -1.47 11.98 31.08
C PRO A 89 -2.58 11.52 32.03
N GLN A 90 -3.84 11.59 31.58
CA GLN A 90 -4.92 10.85 32.21
C GLN A 90 -4.89 9.41 31.69
N GLU A 91 -4.54 8.50 32.59
CA GLU A 91 -4.79 7.07 32.45
C GLU A 91 -6.31 6.85 32.26
N GLN A 92 -6.72 6.57 31.03
CA GLN A 92 -7.99 5.94 30.73
C GLN A 92 -7.68 4.63 30.00
N ARG A 93 -7.54 3.57 30.80
CA ARG A 93 -7.93 2.23 30.38
C ARG A 93 -9.43 2.27 30.07
N GLU A 94 -9.77 2.64 28.84
CA GLU A 94 -11.07 2.33 28.28
C GLU A 94 -10.93 1.02 27.51
N GLU A 95 -11.54 -0.01 28.08
CA GLU A 95 -11.78 -1.31 27.46
C GLU A 95 -12.28 -1.11 26.02
N GLU A 96 -11.57 -1.69 25.06
CA GLU A 96 -11.94 -1.79 23.65
C GLU A 96 -13.33 -2.40 23.51
N ARG A 97 -14.33 -1.52 23.48
CA ARG A 97 -15.59 -1.79 22.81
C ARG A 97 -15.45 -1.33 21.37
N PRO A 98 -15.98 -2.07 20.38
CA PRO A 98 -15.92 -1.68 18.98
C PRO A 98 -16.53 -0.29 18.85
N ARG A 99 -15.69 0.68 18.49
CA ARG A 99 -16.08 2.08 18.31
C ARG A 99 -17.08 2.12 17.15
N PRO A 100 -18.28 2.69 17.33
CA PRO A 100 -19.24 2.80 16.23
C PRO A 100 -18.62 3.60 15.09
N ALA A 101 -18.96 3.23 13.84
CA ALA A 101 -18.49 3.88 12.62
C ALA A 101 -18.52 5.40 12.76
N ASP A 102 -17.37 6.05 12.52
CA ASP A 102 -17.28 7.50 12.51
C ASP A 102 -17.75 8.00 11.13
N PRO A 103 -18.97 8.55 11.02
CA PRO A 103 -19.52 8.95 9.73
C PRO A 103 -18.71 10.06 9.05
N VAL A 104 -17.89 10.80 9.81
CA VAL A 104 -16.99 11.82 9.24
C VAL A 104 -15.79 11.14 8.59
N ALA A 105 -15.14 10.20 9.29
CA ALA A 105 -14.02 9.44 8.74
C ALA A 105 -14.45 8.60 7.52
N ASP A 106 -15.64 8.01 7.56
CA ASP A 106 -16.21 7.27 6.43
C ASP A 106 -16.42 8.19 5.20
N ALA A 107 -16.97 9.39 5.41
CA ALA A 107 -17.18 10.35 4.33
C ALA A 107 -15.86 10.85 3.73
N LEU A 108 -14.82 11.01 4.56
CA LEU A 108 -13.48 11.37 4.10
C LEU A 108 -12.88 10.25 3.24
N THR A 109 -12.93 9.00 3.71
CA THR A 109 -12.42 7.83 2.99
C THR A 109 -13.09 7.68 1.62
N VAL A 110 -14.41 7.85 1.55
CA VAL A 110 -15.16 7.79 0.28
C VAL A 110 -14.68 8.87 -0.69
N ARG A 111 -14.46 10.09 -0.19
CA ARG A 111 -14.00 11.22 -1.00
C ARG A 111 -12.58 10.99 -1.51
N GLU A 112 -11.66 10.56 -0.66
CA GLU A 112 -10.25 10.32 -1.02
C GLU A 112 -10.12 9.25 -2.12
N VAL A 113 -10.83 8.12 -1.97
CA VAL A 113 -10.87 7.09 -3.03
C VAL A 113 -11.45 7.65 -4.33
N ALA A 114 -12.56 8.39 -4.25
CA ALA A 114 -13.21 8.96 -5.43
C ALA A 114 -12.33 10.00 -6.14
N ASP A 115 -11.64 10.84 -5.39
CA ASP A 115 -10.77 11.90 -5.93
C ASP A 115 -9.51 11.29 -6.56
N ALA A 116 -8.83 10.38 -5.87
CA ALA A 116 -7.64 9.68 -6.38
C ALA A 116 -7.97 8.88 -7.66
N TRP A 117 -9.04 8.09 -7.64
CA TRP A 117 -9.46 7.33 -8.82
C TRP A 117 -9.98 8.23 -9.95
N GLY A 118 -10.60 9.36 -9.61
CA GLY A 118 -10.99 10.40 -10.56
C GLY A 118 -9.78 10.96 -11.33
N ARG A 119 -8.68 11.24 -10.63
CA ARG A 119 -7.41 11.69 -11.23
C ARG A 119 -6.82 10.63 -12.15
N VAL A 120 -6.71 9.38 -11.68
CA VAL A 120 -6.25 8.25 -12.49
C VAL A 120 -7.06 8.11 -13.78
N THR A 121 -8.38 8.05 -13.68
CA THR A 121 -9.25 7.84 -14.85
C THR A 121 -9.25 9.04 -15.81
N ALA A 122 -9.15 10.27 -15.30
CA ALA A 122 -9.00 11.47 -16.13
C ALA A 122 -7.69 11.45 -16.91
N TRP A 123 -6.60 11.05 -16.27
CA TRP A 123 -5.30 10.88 -16.92
C TRP A 123 -5.36 9.81 -18.00
N LEU A 124 -5.90 8.62 -17.68
CA LEU A 124 -6.03 7.50 -18.63
C LEU A 124 -6.85 7.89 -19.87
N ARG A 125 -7.99 8.57 -19.70
CA ARG A 125 -8.81 9.04 -20.85
C ARG A 125 -8.02 9.92 -21.82
N ARG A 126 -7.12 10.74 -21.29
CA ARG A 126 -6.37 11.74 -22.06
C ARG A 126 -5.12 11.15 -22.70
N HIS A 127 -4.41 10.29 -21.99
CA HIS A 127 -3.06 9.84 -22.37
C HIS A 127 -2.99 8.36 -22.78
N ALA A 128 -3.88 7.52 -22.25
CA ALA A 128 -3.90 6.08 -22.48
C ALA A 128 -5.33 5.56 -22.73
N PRO A 129 -6.00 5.99 -23.81
CA PRO A 129 -7.43 5.71 -24.03
C PRO A 129 -7.74 4.21 -24.14
N ASP A 130 -6.81 3.39 -24.63
CA ASP A 130 -6.99 1.94 -24.70
C ASP A 130 -7.00 1.31 -23.30
N SER A 131 -6.12 1.76 -22.40
CA SER A 131 -6.13 1.36 -20.99
C SER A 131 -7.38 1.84 -20.27
N TYR A 132 -7.85 3.05 -20.58
CA TYR A 132 -9.13 3.53 -20.05
C TYR A 132 -10.31 2.66 -20.51
N ALA A 133 -10.33 2.27 -21.78
CA ALA A 133 -11.40 1.44 -22.35
C ALA A 133 -11.43 0.01 -21.80
N ALA A 134 -10.32 -0.47 -21.22
CA ALA A 134 -10.23 -1.77 -20.57
C ALA A 134 -10.79 -1.78 -19.13
N LEU A 135 -11.05 -0.61 -18.54
CA LEU A 135 -11.68 -0.51 -17.22
C LEU A 135 -13.14 -0.92 -17.29
N ARG A 136 -13.56 -1.74 -16.34
CA ARG A 136 -14.96 -2.15 -16.25
C ARG A 136 -15.83 -1.05 -15.64
N PRO A 137 -17.11 -0.97 -16.02
CA PRO A 137 -18.07 -0.15 -15.31
C PRO A 137 -18.11 -0.51 -13.82
N GLY A 138 -18.45 0.47 -12.98
CA GLY A 138 -18.62 0.27 -11.54
C GLY A 138 -19.63 -0.83 -11.18
N ALA A 139 -19.36 -1.54 -10.09
CA ALA A 139 -20.19 -2.60 -9.56
C ALA A 139 -21.48 -2.06 -8.95
N SER A 140 -22.57 -2.81 -9.14
CA SER A 140 -23.83 -2.53 -8.45
C SER A 140 -23.77 -2.94 -6.97
N ALA A 141 -24.58 -2.32 -6.12
CA ALA A 141 -24.71 -2.71 -4.72
C ALA A 141 -25.09 -4.19 -4.54
N ALA A 142 -25.91 -4.74 -5.44
CA ALA A 142 -26.30 -6.15 -5.43
C ALA A 142 -25.13 -7.08 -5.73
N ALA A 143 -24.25 -6.71 -6.67
CA ALA A 143 -23.05 -7.49 -6.98
C ALA A 143 -22.07 -7.50 -5.81
N LEU A 144 -21.90 -6.36 -5.13
CA LEU A 144 -21.04 -6.24 -3.95
C LEU A 144 -21.58 -7.03 -2.75
N ALA A 145 -22.90 -7.01 -2.53
CA ALA A 145 -23.53 -7.83 -1.50
C ALA A 145 -23.36 -9.34 -1.78
N ALA A 146 -23.54 -9.77 -3.03
CA ALA A 146 -23.30 -11.16 -3.42
C ALA A 146 -21.82 -11.58 -3.24
N LEU A 147 -20.89 -10.65 -3.45
CA LEU A 147 -19.48 -10.90 -3.18
C LEU A 147 -19.23 -11.04 -1.68
N GLU A 148 -19.77 -10.17 -0.82
CA GLU A 148 -19.68 -10.30 0.65
C GLU A 148 -20.19 -11.65 1.14
N ASP A 149 -21.36 -12.08 0.66
CA ASP A 149 -21.93 -13.38 0.98
C ASP A 149 -21.00 -14.53 0.56
N THR A 150 -20.30 -14.38 -0.57
CA THR A 150 -19.35 -15.38 -1.08
C THR A 150 -18.04 -15.41 -0.31
N LEU A 151 -17.54 -14.24 0.10
CA LEU A 151 -16.29 -14.11 0.86
C LEU A 151 -16.48 -14.44 2.35
N ALA A 152 -17.72 -14.32 2.86
CA ALA A 152 -18.07 -14.41 4.28
C ALA A 152 -17.33 -13.37 5.16
N VAL A 153 -16.90 -12.26 4.55
CA VAL A 153 -16.29 -11.10 5.22
C VAL A 153 -16.89 -9.81 4.67
N PRO A 154 -17.09 -8.77 5.51
CA PRO A 154 -17.56 -7.47 5.05
C PRO A 154 -16.50 -6.81 4.17
N ILE A 155 -16.92 -6.20 3.05
CA ILE A 155 -16.01 -5.43 2.19
C ILE A 155 -15.72 -4.08 2.85
N PRO A 156 -14.44 -3.73 3.09
CA PRO A 156 -14.05 -2.43 3.65
C PRO A 156 -14.54 -1.26 2.80
N LEU A 157 -14.86 -0.13 3.44
CA LEU A 157 -15.49 1.02 2.79
C LEU A 157 -14.68 1.57 1.60
N ALA A 158 -13.35 1.67 1.74
CA ALA A 158 -12.48 2.13 0.68
C ALA A 158 -12.58 1.23 -0.58
N LEU A 159 -12.52 -0.09 -0.38
CA LEU A 159 -12.59 -1.07 -1.46
C LEU A 159 -13.97 -1.11 -2.11
N ARG A 160 -15.03 -1.02 -1.30
CA ARG A 160 -16.41 -0.88 -1.78
C ARG A 160 -16.54 0.34 -2.67
N THR A 161 -16.01 1.49 -2.23
CA THR A 161 -16.05 2.74 -3.00
C THR A 161 -15.32 2.58 -4.32
N LEU A 162 -14.10 2.04 -4.33
CA LEU A 162 -13.35 1.77 -5.55
C LEU A 162 -14.14 0.88 -6.52
N TRP A 163 -14.71 -0.23 -6.02
CA TRP A 163 -15.48 -1.13 -6.89
C TRP A 163 -16.78 -0.53 -7.42
N THR A 164 -17.41 0.42 -6.71
CA THR A 164 -18.53 1.18 -7.28
C THR A 164 -18.12 2.14 -8.40
N LEU A 165 -16.83 2.49 -8.50
CA LEU A 165 -16.29 3.31 -9.58
C LEU A 165 -15.76 2.45 -10.74
N THR A 166 -15.13 1.31 -10.44
CA THR A 166 -14.57 0.37 -11.41
C THR A 166 -14.65 -1.08 -10.91
N ALA A 167 -15.37 -1.96 -11.60
CA ALA A 167 -15.50 -3.37 -11.19
C ALA A 167 -14.35 -4.27 -11.68
N GLY A 168 -13.17 -3.70 -11.90
CA GLY A 168 -11.97 -4.42 -12.37
C GLY A 168 -11.38 -3.83 -13.64
N ASP A 169 -10.27 -4.43 -14.05
CA ASP A 169 -9.48 -4.03 -15.20
C ASP A 169 -9.18 -5.25 -16.08
N ASP A 170 -9.77 -5.28 -17.29
CA ASP A 170 -9.54 -6.35 -18.26
C ASP A 170 -8.16 -6.26 -18.94
N GLY A 171 -7.48 -5.12 -18.75
CA GLY A 171 -6.19 -4.79 -19.30
C GLY A 171 -6.18 -4.46 -20.79
N ALA A 172 -5.25 -3.61 -21.17
CA ALA A 172 -4.96 -3.29 -22.56
C ALA A 172 -3.61 -3.89 -22.96
N GLY A 173 -3.57 -4.62 -24.08
CA GLY A 173 -2.34 -5.29 -24.53
C GLY A 173 -1.81 -6.35 -23.54
N GLY A 174 -2.67 -6.91 -22.69
CA GLY A 174 -2.32 -7.88 -21.65
C GLY A 174 -1.71 -7.26 -20.39
N ARG A 175 -1.90 -5.95 -20.18
CA ARG A 175 -1.36 -5.20 -19.04
C ARG A 175 -2.48 -4.46 -18.33
N GLY A 176 -2.46 -4.50 -17.00
CA GLY A 176 -3.35 -3.67 -16.21
C GLY A 176 -2.80 -2.26 -16.06
N CYS A 177 -3.67 -1.36 -15.60
CA CYS A 177 -3.38 0.05 -15.43
C CYS A 177 -2.66 0.39 -14.13
N LEU A 178 -2.63 -0.51 -13.14
CA LEU A 178 -1.98 -0.28 -11.85
C LEU A 178 -0.45 -0.43 -11.95
N PRO A 179 0.32 0.16 -11.02
CA PRO A 179 1.77 0.00 -10.93
C PRO A 179 2.25 -1.44 -11.11
N GLY A 180 3.40 -1.63 -11.76
CA GLY A 180 3.90 -2.95 -12.16
C GLY A 180 3.13 -3.61 -13.33
N ASN A 181 2.23 -2.88 -14.01
CA ASN A 181 1.27 -3.43 -14.98
C ASN A 181 0.26 -4.41 -14.36
N ALA A 182 0.06 -4.30 -13.04
CA ALA A 182 -0.89 -5.07 -12.29
C ALA A 182 -2.33 -4.66 -12.63
N ALA A 183 -3.29 -5.54 -12.38
CA ALA A 183 -4.70 -5.30 -12.69
C ALA A 183 -5.56 -5.35 -11.43
N LEU A 184 -6.51 -4.42 -11.35
CA LEU A 184 -7.60 -4.52 -10.37
C LEU A 184 -8.43 -5.75 -10.74
N MET A 185 -8.53 -6.70 -9.81
CA MET A 185 -9.28 -7.93 -10.05
C MET A 185 -10.78 -7.63 -10.18
N ASP A 186 -11.43 -8.30 -11.13
CA ASP A 186 -12.90 -8.31 -11.18
C ASP A 186 -13.48 -9.16 -10.04
N LEU A 187 -14.76 -8.93 -9.71
CA LEU A 187 -15.39 -9.56 -8.53
C LEU A 187 -15.40 -11.10 -8.61
N ASP A 188 -15.51 -11.68 -9.81
CA ASP A 188 -15.49 -13.13 -10.01
C ASP A 188 -14.08 -13.69 -9.78
N ALA A 189 -13.05 -13.00 -10.26
CA ALA A 189 -11.65 -13.33 -10.03
C ALA A 189 -11.30 -13.24 -8.54
N VAL A 190 -11.79 -12.21 -7.84
CA VAL A 190 -11.64 -12.07 -6.38
C VAL A 190 -12.22 -13.28 -5.67
N ALA A 191 -13.49 -13.61 -5.95
CA ALA A 191 -14.16 -14.76 -5.34
C ALA A 191 -13.45 -16.08 -5.65
N ALA A 192 -13.01 -16.29 -6.89
CA ALA A 192 -12.29 -17.49 -7.28
C ALA A 192 -10.91 -17.60 -6.63
N CYS A 193 -10.18 -16.49 -6.51
CA CYS A 193 -8.88 -16.45 -5.86
C CYS A 193 -9.00 -16.70 -4.35
N HIS A 194 -9.94 -16.01 -3.70
CA HIS A 194 -10.22 -16.19 -2.28
C HIS A 194 -10.54 -17.65 -1.96
N ARG A 195 -11.50 -18.28 -2.67
CA ARG A 195 -11.83 -19.70 -2.48
C ARG A 195 -10.62 -20.61 -2.66
N ARG A 196 -9.86 -20.43 -3.74
CA ARG A 196 -8.66 -21.24 -4.02
C ARG A 196 -7.64 -21.13 -2.89
N LYS A 197 -7.47 -19.94 -2.32
CA LYS A 197 -6.55 -19.67 -1.22
C LYS A 197 -7.05 -20.27 0.10
N SER A 198 -8.33 -20.10 0.43
CA SER A 198 -8.96 -20.74 1.59
C SER A 198 -8.91 -22.27 1.53
N ASP A 199 -9.15 -22.87 0.36
CA ASP A 199 -9.05 -24.31 0.15
C ASP A 199 -7.60 -24.81 0.34
N ALA A 200 -6.64 -24.08 -0.21
CA ALA A 200 -5.22 -24.38 -0.03
C ALA A 200 -4.79 -24.26 1.45
N GLN A 201 -5.29 -23.27 2.19
CA GLN A 201 -5.05 -23.12 3.62
C GLN A 201 -5.63 -24.30 4.40
N ALA A 202 -6.88 -24.67 4.14
CA ALA A 202 -7.52 -25.81 4.81
C ALA A 202 -6.75 -27.12 4.59
N HIS A 203 -6.13 -27.30 3.42
CA HIS A 203 -5.25 -28.44 3.15
C HIS A 203 -3.91 -28.37 3.89
N GLN A 204 -3.39 -27.17 4.15
CA GLN A 204 -2.15 -26.98 4.93
C GLN A 204 -2.37 -27.09 6.43
N ASP A 205 -3.53 -26.66 6.95
CA ASP A 205 -3.86 -26.80 8.37
C ASP A 205 -3.95 -28.27 8.79
N ALA A 206 -4.28 -29.15 7.85
CA ALA A 206 -4.26 -30.60 8.02
C ALA A 206 -2.85 -31.23 8.01
N ARG A 207 -1.79 -30.47 7.67
CA ARG A 207 -0.40 -30.93 7.65
C ARG A 207 0.31 -30.63 8.97
N ALA A 208 1.45 -31.30 9.18
CA ALA A 208 2.34 -31.01 10.29
C ALA A 208 2.88 -29.57 10.21
N GLU A 209 3.11 -28.93 11.36
CA GLU A 209 3.44 -27.50 11.46
C GLU A 209 4.73 -27.11 10.71
N ASP A 210 5.68 -28.03 10.61
CA ASP A 210 6.96 -27.89 9.89
C ASP A 210 6.81 -27.92 8.36
N GLU A 211 5.66 -28.33 7.85
CA GLU A 211 5.33 -28.43 6.42
C GLU A 211 4.37 -27.33 5.92
N ARG A 212 4.03 -26.34 6.77
CA ARG A 212 3.19 -25.20 6.38
C ARG A 212 3.99 -24.21 5.53
N VAL A 213 3.44 -23.83 4.38
CA VAL A 213 4.15 -23.06 3.34
C VAL A 213 3.43 -21.74 3.01
N THR A 214 2.16 -21.58 3.40
CA THR A 214 1.34 -20.40 3.10
C THR A 214 0.47 -20.10 4.31
N ILE A 215 0.36 -18.83 4.69
CA ILE A 215 -0.56 -18.39 5.74
C ILE A 215 -1.56 -17.45 5.07
N TRP A 216 -2.67 -18.01 4.60
CA TRP A 216 -3.81 -17.23 4.12
C TRP A 216 -4.86 -17.09 5.22
N GLU A 217 -5.14 -15.86 5.63
CA GLU A 217 -6.15 -15.57 6.65
C GLU A 217 -7.51 -15.29 5.99
N PRO A 218 -8.63 -15.71 6.63
CA PRO A 218 -9.97 -15.45 6.10
C PRO A 218 -10.32 -13.96 5.92
N THR A 219 -9.62 -13.07 6.62
CA THR A 219 -9.80 -11.61 6.57
C THR A 219 -9.14 -10.97 5.35
N ARG A 220 -8.38 -11.73 4.55
CA ARG A 220 -7.64 -11.18 3.41
C ARG A 220 -8.46 -11.31 2.13
N ILE A 221 -8.79 -10.19 1.52
CA ILE A 221 -9.49 -10.12 0.24
C ILE A 221 -8.44 -9.88 -0.86
N PRO A 222 -8.24 -10.77 -1.85
CA PRO A 222 -7.35 -10.48 -2.97
C PRO A 222 -7.97 -9.37 -3.82
N VAL A 223 -7.23 -8.31 -4.11
CA VAL A 223 -7.76 -7.12 -4.80
C VAL A 223 -7.02 -6.79 -6.09
N VAL A 224 -5.72 -7.05 -6.14
CA VAL A 224 -4.88 -6.80 -7.32
C VAL A 224 -4.20 -8.09 -7.72
N SER A 225 -4.08 -8.33 -9.01
CA SER A 225 -3.33 -9.45 -9.58
C SER A 225 -2.13 -8.94 -10.38
N LEU A 226 -1.08 -9.77 -10.51
CA LEU A 226 0.15 -9.46 -11.24
C LEU A 226 -0.11 -8.95 -12.67
N GLY A 227 -1.19 -9.42 -13.28
CA GLY A 227 -1.76 -8.83 -14.47
C GLY A 227 -3.21 -9.29 -14.68
N PRO A 228 -3.88 -8.82 -15.74
CA PRO A 228 -5.30 -9.09 -15.98
C PRO A 228 -5.63 -10.59 -16.11
N ALA A 229 -4.70 -11.37 -16.66
CA ALA A 229 -4.84 -12.81 -16.83
C ALA A 229 -4.00 -13.65 -15.85
N ASP A 230 -3.21 -12.99 -14.99
CA ASP A 230 -2.26 -13.67 -14.10
C ASP A 230 -2.61 -13.43 -12.63
N THR A 231 -3.37 -14.39 -12.06
CA THR A 231 -3.73 -14.41 -10.64
C THR A 231 -2.77 -15.28 -9.81
N THR A 232 -1.49 -15.39 -10.19
CA THR A 232 -0.52 -16.19 -9.44
C THR A 232 0.10 -15.44 -8.27
N SER A 233 0.12 -14.12 -8.31
CA SER A 233 0.49 -13.23 -7.21
C SER A 233 -0.25 -11.90 -7.34
N GLY A 234 -0.16 -11.07 -6.30
CA GLY A 234 -0.74 -9.73 -6.32
C GLY A 234 -0.85 -9.12 -4.92
N LEU A 235 -1.82 -8.23 -4.75
CA LEU A 235 -2.11 -7.57 -3.47
C LEU A 235 -3.43 -8.06 -2.88
N TYR A 236 -3.47 -8.23 -1.57
CA TYR A 236 -4.67 -8.42 -0.78
C TYR A 236 -4.92 -7.18 0.07
N LEU A 237 -6.15 -6.99 0.51
CA LEU A 237 -6.54 -6.06 1.56
C LEU A 237 -6.94 -6.87 2.79
N ASP A 238 -6.32 -6.62 3.94
CA ASP A 238 -6.76 -7.22 5.20
C ASP A 238 -7.92 -6.42 5.78
N THR A 239 -9.08 -7.05 5.99
CA THR A 239 -10.25 -6.39 6.57
C THR A 239 -10.07 -6.01 8.03
N THR A 240 -9.09 -6.59 8.72
CA THR A 240 -8.81 -6.34 10.14
C THR A 240 -7.97 -5.09 10.32
N THR A 241 -6.92 -4.96 9.52
CA THR A 241 -5.94 -3.88 9.65
C THR A 241 -6.21 -2.72 8.68
N GLY A 242 -6.91 -2.98 7.57
CA GLY A 242 -7.18 -2.00 6.53
C GLY A 242 -6.00 -1.76 5.57
N PHE A 243 -4.91 -2.49 5.74
CA PHE A 243 -3.70 -2.38 4.95
C PHE A 243 -3.65 -3.38 3.80
N LEU A 244 -2.89 -3.01 2.76
CA LEU A 244 -2.58 -3.91 1.67
C LEU A 244 -1.42 -4.84 2.06
N GLY A 245 -1.35 -5.99 1.42
CA GLY A 245 -0.21 -6.90 1.58
C GLY A 245 -0.01 -7.77 0.35
N HIS A 246 1.17 -8.37 0.24
CA HIS A 246 1.50 -9.24 -0.89
C HIS A 246 1.02 -10.67 -0.68
N TRP A 247 0.44 -11.26 -1.73
CA TRP A 247 0.22 -12.70 -1.77
C TRP A 247 0.86 -13.30 -3.00
N SER A 248 1.27 -14.57 -2.87
CA SER A 248 1.76 -15.36 -4.01
C SER A 248 1.28 -16.80 -3.92
N ARG A 249 1.24 -17.51 -5.04
CA ARG A 249 1.03 -18.97 -5.08
C ARG A 249 2.18 -19.76 -4.45
N TYR A 250 3.35 -19.14 -4.30
CA TYR A 250 4.56 -19.70 -3.73
C TYR A 250 4.72 -19.23 -2.27
N ARG A 251 5.66 -19.84 -1.54
CA ARG A 251 5.90 -19.54 -0.13
C ARG A 251 6.07 -18.04 0.09
N GLU A 252 5.22 -17.46 0.93
CA GLU A 252 5.38 -16.09 1.42
C GLU A 252 6.59 -16.07 2.37
N VAL A 253 7.55 -15.18 2.11
CA VAL A 253 8.69 -15.01 3.02
C VAL A 253 8.18 -14.22 4.23
N PRO A 254 8.34 -14.72 5.46
CA PRO A 254 7.96 -13.96 6.65
C PRO A 254 8.72 -12.62 6.67
N GLY A 255 7.99 -11.51 6.73
CA GLY A 255 8.56 -10.16 6.74
C GLY A 255 8.39 -9.34 5.45
N GLU A 256 7.68 -9.85 4.44
CA GLU A 256 7.20 -9.02 3.33
C GLU A 256 5.95 -8.22 3.76
N GLU A 257 6.31 -7.04 4.28
CA GLU A 257 5.61 -5.83 4.72
C GLU A 257 4.12 -5.69 4.35
N GLU A 258 3.33 -5.49 5.40
CA GLU A 258 2.09 -4.72 5.34
C GLU A 258 2.39 -3.40 4.59
N LEU A 259 1.82 -3.27 3.39
CA LEU A 259 1.89 -2.07 2.58
C LEU A 259 0.91 -1.04 3.12
N ASP A 260 0.88 0.14 2.50
CA ASP A 260 -0.06 1.20 2.88
C ASP A 260 -1.52 0.85 2.59
N THR A 261 -2.43 1.72 3.02
CA THR A 261 -3.86 1.57 2.79
C THR A 261 -4.21 1.66 1.30
N LEU A 262 -5.41 1.20 0.93
CA LEU A 262 -5.91 1.35 -0.44
C LEU A 262 -5.97 2.82 -0.88
N VAL A 263 -6.28 3.75 0.03
CA VAL A 263 -6.32 5.19 -0.28
C VAL A 263 -4.94 5.68 -0.71
N THR A 264 -3.94 5.44 0.14
CA THR A 264 -2.54 5.84 -0.12
C THR A 264 -2.03 5.24 -1.43
N TYR A 265 -2.32 3.96 -1.68
CA TYR A 265 -1.93 3.30 -2.93
C TYR A 265 -2.50 3.98 -4.19
N LEU A 266 -3.78 4.41 -4.14
CA LEU A 266 -4.42 5.08 -5.26
C LEU A 266 -3.92 6.52 -5.44
N GLU A 267 -3.63 7.23 -4.35
CA GLU A 267 -3.06 8.58 -4.37
C GLU A 267 -1.64 8.57 -4.95
N GLU A 268 -0.78 7.67 -4.48
CA GLU A 268 0.56 7.49 -5.02
C GLU A 268 0.52 7.15 -6.51
N MET A 269 -0.41 6.27 -6.93
CA MET A 269 -0.62 5.98 -8.34
C MET A 269 -1.00 7.23 -9.14
N ALA A 270 -1.94 8.03 -8.63
CA ALA A 270 -2.36 9.26 -9.30
C ALA A 270 -1.19 10.25 -9.43
N ASP A 271 -0.43 10.43 -8.35
CA ASP A 271 0.75 11.30 -8.30
C ASP A 271 1.83 10.82 -9.27
N MET A 272 2.09 9.51 -9.35
CA MET A 272 3.03 8.94 -10.32
C MET A 272 2.59 9.15 -11.77
N LEU A 273 1.30 9.07 -12.08
CA LEU A 273 0.79 9.33 -13.43
C LEU A 273 0.91 10.81 -13.82
N GLU A 274 0.60 11.72 -12.90
CA GLU A 274 0.69 13.17 -13.12
C GLU A 274 2.13 13.68 -13.07
N SER A 275 2.99 13.03 -12.29
CA SER A 275 4.40 13.36 -12.10
C SER A 275 5.27 12.08 -12.17
N PRO A 276 5.57 11.56 -13.38
CA PRO A 276 6.31 10.31 -13.59
C PRO A 276 7.68 10.20 -12.89
N ALA A 277 8.29 11.33 -12.51
CA ALA A 277 9.53 11.35 -11.74
C ALA A 277 9.38 10.75 -10.33
N LEU A 278 8.17 10.76 -9.75
CA LEU A 278 7.88 10.19 -8.43
C LEU A 278 7.95 8.66 -8.42
N ALA A 279 7.77 8.01 -9.59
CA ALA A 279 7.71 6.56 -9.70
C ALA A 279 9.08 5.84 -9.64
N GLY A 280 10.17 6.60 -9.50
CA GLY A 280 11.53 6.04 -9.38
C GLY A 280 11.89 5.11 -10.54
N ARG A 281 11.94 3.80 -10.26
CA ARG A 281 12.29 2.76 -11.24
C ARG A 281 11.10 2.24 -12.06
N ASP A 282 9.88 2.43 -11.59
CA ASP A 282 8.67 1.95 -12.26
C ASP A 282 7.95 3.10 -12.97
N GLN A 283 8.63 3.79 -13.88
CA GLN A 283 8.04 4.97 -14.52
C GLN A 283 6.84 4.60 -15.40
N PRO A 284 5.73 5.37 -15.34
CA PRO A 284 4.63 5.20 -16.27
C PRO A 284 5.02 5.75 -17.65
N GLY A 285 4.58 5.06 -18.69
CA GLY A 285 4.71 5.50 -20.06
C GLY A 285 3.75 4.78 -20.99
N LEU A 286 3.95 4.95 -22.29
CA LEU A 286 3.02 4.48 -23.31
C LEU A 286 3.73 3.57 -24.31
N ILE A 287 3.06 2.47 -24.65
CA ILE A 287 3.37 1.66 -25.83
C ILE A 287 2.11 1.64 -26.70
N GLY A 288 2.18 2.25 -27.88
CA GLY A 288 1.04 2.25 -28.83
C GLY A 288 -0.24 2.89 -28.28
N GLY A 289 -0.16 3.82 -27.33
CA GLY A 289 -1.33 4.46 -26.69
C GLY A 289 -1.90 3.69 -25.50
N THR A 290 -1.27 2.59 -25.10
CA THR A 290 -1.58 1.83 -23.88
C THR A 290 -0.60 2.22 -22.77
N LEU A 291 -1.10 2.42 -21.53
CA LEU A 291 -0.28 2.64 -20.34
C LEU A 291 0.58 1.40 -20.05
N VAL A 292 1.85 1.63 -19.77
CA VAL A 292 2.81 0.62 -19.38
C VAL A 292 3.78 1.16 -18.32
N TRP A 293 3.91 0.41 -17.24
CA TRP A 293 4.83 0.65 -16.13
C TRP A 293 6.16 -0.07 -16.38
N LEU A 294 7.28 0.68 -16.29
CA LEU A 294 8.59 0.28 -16.80
C LEU A 294 9.20 -0.96 -16.15
N SER A 295 8.99 -1.18 -14.84
CA SER A 295 9.63 -2.25 -14.08
C SER A 295 9.30 -3.66 -14.57
N SER A 296 8.18 -3.81 -15.29
CA SER A 296 7.62 -5.10 -15.72
C SER A 296 7.48 -5.18 -17.25
N ILE A 297 8.30 -4.42 -17.97
CA ILE A 297 8.43 -4.52 -19.43
C ILE A 297 9.52 -5.54 -19.78
N ASP A 298 9.21 -6.44 -20.71
CA ASP A 298 10.22 -7.27 -21.37
C ASP A 298 11.23 -6.34 -22.08
N PRO A 299 12.54 -6.43 -21.81
CA PRO A 299 13.56 -5.60 -22.45
C PRO A 299 13.45 -5.54 -23.99
N ALA A 300 12.94 -6.61 -24.63
CA ALA A 300 12.72 -6.61 -26.08
C ALA A 300 11.65 -5.60 -26.55
N ARG A 301 10.71 -5.22 -25.67
CA ARG A 301 9.62 -4.28 -25.94
C ARG A 301 9.87 -2.86 -25.42
N GLU A 302 10.97 -2.65 -24.70
CA GLU A 302 11.36 -1.36 -24.12
C GLU A 302 11.60 -0.29 -25.19
N THR A 303 12.02 -0.68 -26.40
CA THR A 303 12.24 0.24 -27.54
C THR A 303 10.99 0.97 -28.02
N GLY A 304 9.79 0.43 -27.75
CA GLY A 304 8.51 1.05 -28.10
C GLY A 304 7.92 1.93 -27.00
N TRP A 305 8.53 1.91 -25.80
CA TRP A 305 8.06 2.64 -24.64
C TRP A 305 8.46 4.11 -24.71
N ARG A 306 7.52 4.99 -24.40
CA ARG A 306 7.75 6.43 -24.31
C ARG A 306 7.28 6.92 -22.94
N PRO A 307 8.08 7.70 -22.21
CA PRO A 307 7.66 8.25 -20.92
C PRO A 307 6.33 8.98 -21.05
N ALA A 308 5.47 8.83 -20.04
CA ALA A 308 4.33 9.71 -19.86
C ALA A 308 4.83 11.15 -19.73
N THR A 309 4.19 12.07 -20.43
CA THR A 309 4.36 13.50 -20.16
C THR A 309 3.20 13.93 -19.27
N GLY A 310 3.50 14.49 -18.10
CA GLY A 310 2.50 15.13 -17.23
C GLY A 310 1.77 16.27 -17.92
#